data_AF-A0A1H3RYZ7-F1
#
_entry.id   AF-A0A1H3RYZ7-F1
#
_cell.length_a   1.000
_cell.length_b   1.000
_cell.length_c   1.000
_cell.angle_alpha   90.00
_cell.angle_beta   90.00
_cell.angle_gamma   90.00
#
_symmetry.space_group_name_H-M   'P 1'
#
loop_
_entity.id
_entity.type
_entity.pdbx_description
1 polymer ?
#
loop_
_entity_poly.entity_id
_entity_poly.type
_entity_poly.pdbx_seq_one_letter_code
_entity_poly.pdbx_strand_id
1 'polypeptide(L)'
;MTARLRGWALLLSAAAFAPAAGAFTATLNPGARGIYLRVGDGIYTGTYTGNGTPGNGGGVDVVSVTVPAAALGNGVDQVMTTTASSGVSNYDGYAFCNVPAQIYVGGFYRRSGNGGAATLTATVPAALTNAQGGSIAFSQISWTSSGNGDTGAQPIPAGTFQPGTQVLTSFPINTWRESCHSFRYANDAVVGAGTYTGRVVYTLSAP
;
A
#
# COMPACT_ATOMS: atom_id res chain seq x y z
N MET A 1 -62.11 -43.60 7.83
CA MET A 1 -60.77 -44.16 7.51
C MET A 1 -59.94 -43.07 6.85
N THR A 2 -58.63 -43.17 7.01
CA THR A 2 -57.53 -42.28 6.55
C THR A 2 -57.34 -40.94 7.27
N ALA A 3 -56.14 -40.82 7.83
CA ALA A 3 -55.65 -39.86 8.80
C ALA A 3 -54.59 -38.91 8.17
N ARG A 4 -53.98 -38.08 9.03
CA ARG A 4 -52.65 -37.43 8.90
C ARG A 4 -52.65 -36.12 8.09
N LEU A 5 -51.85 -35.07 8.39
CA LEU A 5 -50.75 -34.85 9.34
C LEU A 5 -50.58 -33.32 9.53
N ARG A 6 -50.10 -32.93 10.71
CA ARG A 6 -49.63 -31.56 11.07
C ARG A 6 -48.43 -31.14 10.21
N GLY A 7 -48.22 -29.83 10.04
CA GLY A 7 -46.93 -29.30 9.57
C GLY A 7 -46.82 -27.79 9.71
N TRP A 8 -46.24 -27.32 10.81
CA TRP A 8 -45.73 -25.95 10.98
C TRP A 8 -44.58 -25.70 9.99
N ALA A 9 -44.60 -24.56 9.30
CA ALA A 9 -43.46 -24.08 8.54
C ALA A 9 -42.74 -22.98 9.34
N LEU A 10 -41.60 -23.36 9.93
CA LEU A 10 -40.61 -22.46 10.52
C LEU A 10 -39.84 -21.79 9.37
N LEU A 11 -39.96 -20.47 9.22
CA LEU A 11 -39.15 -19.68 8.30
C LEU A 11 -37.72 -19.59 8.85
N LEU A 12 -36.80 -20.40 8.32
CA LEU A 12 -35.36 -20.24 8.54
C LEU A 12 -34.87 -19.00 7.77
N SER A 13 -34.58 -17.94 8.51
CA SER A 13 -33.80 -16.79 8.05
C SER A 13 -32.35 -17.22 7.79
N ALA A 14 -31.99 -17.38 6.52
CA ALA A 14 -30.61 -17.57 6.08
C ALA A 14 -29.85 -16.23 6.19
N ALA A 15 -29.11 -16.05 7.29
CA ALA A 15 -28.10 -15.01 7.36
C ALA A 15 -26.95 -15.40 6.43
N ALA A 16 -26.90 -14.79 5.25
CA ALA A 16 -25.76 -14.88 4.35
C ALA A 16 -24.55 -14.23 5.05
N PHE A 17 -23.59 -15.06 5.50
CA PHE A 17 -22.27 -14.58 5.87
C PHE A 17 -21.61 -14.03 4.61
N ALA A 18 -21.68 -12.71 4.41
CA ALA A 18 -20.81 -12.06 3.45
C ALA A 18 -19.36 -12.29 3.90
N PRO A 19 -18.45 -12.80 3.05
CA PRO A 19 -17.04 -12.80 3.39
C PRO A 19 -16.64 -11.34 3.65
N ALA A 20 -15.92 -11.11 4.75
CA ALA A 20 -15.29 -9.81 4.99
C ALA A 20 -14.48 -9.46 3.73
N ALA A 21 -14.65 -8.24 3.20
CA ALA A 21 -13.89 -7.77 2.05
C ALA A 21 -12.40 -7.86 2.39
N GLY A 22 -11.67 -8.85 1.87
CA GLY A 22 -10.25 -9.00 2.17
C GLY A 22 -9.42 -7.87 1.57
N ALA A 23 -8.22 -7.65 2.09
CA ALA A 23 -7.30 -6.71 1.48
C ALA A 23 -6.98 -7.09 0.03
N PHE A 24 -6.80 -6.08 -0.83
CA PHE A 24 -6.84 -6.30 -2.27
C PHE A 24 -5.72 -7.23 -2.77
N THR A 25 -6.13 -8.43 -3.16
CA THR A 25 -5.33 -9.38 -3.92
C THR A 25 -6.19 -9.98 -5.02
N ALA A 26 -5.62 -10.15 -6.21
CA ALA A 26 -6.32 -10.76 -7.33
C ALA A 26 -5.47 -11.83 -8.00
N THR A 27 -6.05 -12.99 -8.27
CA THR A 27 -5.39 -14.04 -9.05
C THR A 27 -5.31 -13.62 -10.52
N LEU A 28 -4.13 -13.81 -11.11
CA LEU A 28 -3.85 -13.53 -12.51
C LEU A 28 -3.75 -14.83 -13.29
N ASN A 29 -4.12 -14.79 -14.57
CA ASN A 29 -3.86 -15.92 -15.45
C ASN A 29 -2.34 -16.06 -15.66
N PRO A 30 -1.78 -17.27 -15.51
CA PRO A 30 -0.38 -17.53 -15.85
C PRO A 30 -0.07 -17.08 -17.29
N GLY A 31 1.15 -16.57 -17.51
CA GLY A 31 1.53 -16.08 -18.82
C GLY A 31 3.02 -15.82 -18.95
N ALA A 32 3.42 -15.06 -19.97
CA ALA A 32 4.81 -14.65 -20.17
C ALA A 32 5.37 -13.96 -18.90
N ARG A 33 6.67 -14.16 -18.64
CA ARG A 33 7.34 -13.56 -17.48
C ARG A 33 7.20 -12.04 -17.55
N GLY A 34 6.60 -11.47 -16.51
CA GLY A 34 6.40 -10.03 -16.39
C GLY A 34 6.46 -9.63 -14.93
N ILE A 35 7.05 -8.48 -14.66
CA ILE A 35 7.14 -7.90 -13.33
C ILE A 35 6.75 -6.43 -13.44
N TYR A 36 5.92 -5.99 -12.50
CA TYR A 36 5.47 -4.61 -12.44
C TYR A 36 5.35 -4.20 -10.98
N LEU A 37 5.86 -3.02 -10.68
CA LEU A 37 5.67 -2.33 -9.42
C LEU A 37 5.35 -0.87 -9.76
N ARG A 38 4.29 -0.36 -9.16
CA ARG A 38 4.05 1.07 -9.03
C ARG A 38 4.09 1.46 -7.58
N VAL A 39 4.81 2.55 -7.34
CA VAL A 39 4.80 3.30 -6.09
C VAL A 39 4.45 4.73 -6.48
N GLY A 40 3.36 5.26 -5.93
CA GLY A 40 2.95 6.62 -6.24
C GLY A 40 2.37 6.80 -7.63
N ASP A 41 2.92 7.73 -8.40
CA ASP A 41 2.48 8.11 -9.74
C ASP A 41 3.21 7.38 -10.88
N GLY A 42 3.56 6.11 -10.66
CA GLY A 42 4.17 5.26 -11.69
C GLY A 42 3.36 5.19 -12.99
N ILE A 43 4.02 4.80 -14.10
CA ILE A 43 3.40 4.79 -15.43
C ILE A 43 2.69 3.46 -15.72
N TYR A 44 1.45 3.55 -16.16
CA TYR A 44 0.65 2.44 -16.69
C TYR A 44 -0.37 2.97 -17.70
N THR A 45 -0.49 2.34 -18.86
CA THR A 45 -1.49 2.72 -19.86
C THR A 45 -2.72 1.82 -19.72
N GLY A 46 -3.88 2.41 -19.41
CA GLY A 46 -5.12 1.67 -19.16
C GLY A 46 -5.16 1.01 -17.78
N THR A 47 -5.80 -0.16 -17.69
CA THR A 47 -5.88 -0.99 -16.47
C THR A 47 -5.56 -2.43 -16.82
N TYR A 48 -5.10 -3.23 -15.86
CA TYR A 48 -4.77 -4.63 -16.09
C TYR A 48 -5.96 -5.42 -16.63
N THR A 49 -7.13 -5.27 -16.03
CA THR A 49 -8.39 -5.90 -16.46
C THR A 49 -8.85 -5.41 -17.85
N GLY A 50 -8.44 -4.20 -18.25
CA GLY A 50 -8.63 -3.64 -19.58
C GLY A 50 -7.53 -4.01 -20.59
N ASN A 51 -6.67 -5.00 -20.30
CA ASN A 51 -5.49 -5.36 -21.12
C ASN A 51 -4.48 -4.22 -21.31
N GLY A 52 -4.38 -3.34 -20.31
CA GLY A 52 -3.41 -2.28 -20.25
C GLY A 52 -1.98 -2.77 -20.14
N THR A 53 -1.04 -1.85 -20.31
CA THR A 53 0.39 -2.15 -20.40
C THR A 53 1.18 -1.39 -19.33
N PRO A 54 2.04 -2.09 -18.56
CA PRO A 54 3.04 -1.44 -17.73
C PRO A 54 3.96 -0.53 -18.55
N GLY A 55 4.26 0.66 -18.02
CA GLY A 55 5.32 1.52 -18.53
C GLY A 55 6.54 1.52 -17.61
N ASN A 56 7.61 2.16 -18.06
CA ASN A 56 8.78 2.46 -17.22
C ASN A 56 8.83 3.96 -16.92
N GLY A 57 9.07 4.32 -15.66
CA GLY A 57 9.11 5.71 -15.18
C GLY A 57 7.88 6.12 -14.37
N GLY A 58 7.72 7.44 -14.20
CA GLY A 58 6.68 8.06 -13.39
C GLY A 58 7.24 9.10 -12.42
N GLY A 59 6.35 9.78 -11.72
CA GLY A 59 6.74 10.69 -10.64
C GLY A 59 7.44 9.91 -9.54
N VAL A 60 8.56 10.43 -9.06
CA VAL A 60 9.15 9.96 -7.81
C VAL A 60 8.36 10.57 -6.68
N ASP A 61 7.69 9.73 -5.90
CA ASP A 61 6.99 10.22 -4.72
C ASP A 61 7.93 10.60 -3.59
N VAL A 62 7.74 11.82 -3.10
CA VAL A 62 8.42 12.36 -1.92
C VAL A 62 7.44 12.34 -0.77
N VAL A 63 7.88 11.82 0.38
CA VAL A 63 7.12 11.88 1.63
C VAL A 63 7.63 13.06 2.42
N SER A 64 6.71 13.90 2.90
CA SER A 64 7.02 15.14 3.59
C SER A 64 6.26 15.25 4.90
N VAL A 65 6.91 15.77 5.93
CA VAL A 65 6.25 16.20 7.17
C VAL A 65 6.55 17.67 7.41
N THR A 66 5.52 18.45 7.72
CA THR A 66 5.71 19.79 8.25
C THR A 66 5.56 19.69 9.76
N VAL A 67 6.61 20.05 10.50
CA VAL A 67 6.60 20.16 11.96
C VAL A 67 6.24 21.61 12.31
N PRO A 68 5.02 21.89 12.81
CA PRO A 68 4.64 23.24 13.22
C PRO A 68 5.47 23.70 14.43
N ALA A 69 5.73 25.01 14.56
CA ALA A 69 6.41 25.56 15.72
C ALA A 69 5.68 25.25 17.05
N ALA A 70 4.36 25.13 17.02
CA ALA A 70 3.55 24.73 18.17
C ALA A 70 3.66 23.24 18.53
N ALA A 71 4.20 22.40 17.63
CA ALA A 71 4.35 20.96 17.83
C ALA A 71 5.73 20.55 18.36
N LEU A 72 6.63 21.52 18.58
CA LEU A 72 7.99 21.26 19.02
C LEU A 72 8.00 20.63 20.42
N GLY A 73 8.53 19.41 20.52
CA GLY A 73 8.73 18.71 21.79
C GLY A 73 7.46 18.30 22.52
N ASN A 74 6.31 18.28 21.84
CA ASN A 74 5.05 17.87 22.45
C ASN A 74 4.79 16.35 22.37
N GLY A 75 5.64 15.59 21.67
CA GLY A 75 5.54 14.13 21.52
C GLY A 75 4.29 13.65 20.80
N VAL A 76 3.57 14.53 20.09
CA VAL A 76 2.37 14.17 19.33
C VAL A 76 2.77 13.80 17.91
N ASP A 77 2.40 12.60 17.48
CA ASP A 77 2.54 12.13 16.10
C ASP A 77 2.05 13.16 15.08
N GLN A 78 2.87 13.39 14.05
CA GLN A 78 2.52 14.25 12.93
C GLN A 78 2.18 13.41 11.70
N VAL A 79 1.04 13.71 11.09
CA VAL A 79 0.65 13.11 9.81
C VAL A 79 1.52 13.70 8.71
N MET A 80 1.99 12.83 7.82
CA MET A 80 2.80 13.21 6.67
C MET A 80 1.94 13.30 5.40
N THR A 81 2.39 14.09 4.44
CA THR A 81 1.78 14.21 3.10
C THR A 81 2.75 13.71 2.04
N THR A 82 2.23 13.36 0.87
CA THR A 82 3.06 12.91 -0.26
C THR A 82 2.86 13.80 -1.48
N THR A 83 3.69 13.61 -2.50
CA THR A 83 3.54 14.27 -3.80
C THR A 83 2.64 13.49 -4.78
N ALA A 84 2.04 12.38 -4.34
CA ALA A 84 1.20 11.55 -5.19
C ALA A 84 -0.01 12.35 -5.71
N SER A 85 -0.25 12.23 -7.00
CA SER A 85 -1.35 12.88 -7.71
C SER A 85 -2.43 11.88 -8.15
N SER A 86 -2.14 10.57 -8.13
CA SER A 86 -3.10 9.52 -8.47
C SER A 86 -3.12 8.40 -7.44
N GLY A 87 -4.31 8.14 -6.89
CA GLY A 87 -4.61 7.00 -6.02
C GLY A 87 -5.35 5.86 -6.74
N VAL A 88 -5.47 5.91 -8.06
CA VAL A 88 -6.27 4.95 -8.84
C VAL A 88 -5.55 3.62 -8.96
N SER A 89 -6.26 2.50 -8.76
CA SER A 89 -5.72 1.15 -8.97
C SER A 89 -5.41 0.91 -10.44
N ASN A 90 -4.20 0.41 -10.74
CA ASN A 90 -3.90 -0.05 -12.11
C ASN A 90 -4.50 -1.42 -12.41
N TYR A 91 -5.12 -2.09 -11.45
CA TYR A 91 -5.81 -3.35 -11.71
C TYR A 91 -7.10 -3.11 -12.51
N ASP A 92 -7.96 -2.22 -12.02
CA ASP A 92 -9.33 -2.01 -12.56
C ASP A 92 -9.75 -0.54 -12.70
N GLY A 93 -8.93 0.42 -12.25
CA GLY A 93 -9.25 1.83 -12.32
C GLY A 93 -10.07 2.34 -11.12
N TYR A 94 -10.22 1.55 -10.06
CA TYR A 94 -10.92 1.96 -8.85
C TYR A 94 -10.15 3.05 -8.08
N ALA A 95 -10.87 3.97 -7.42
CA ALA A 95 -10.30 5.01 -6.56
C ALA A 95 -9.80 4.42 -5.23
N PHE A 96 -8.67 3.71 -5.29
CA PHE A 96 -8.18 2.86 -4.21
C PHE A 96 -7.52 3.62 -3.06
N CYS A 97 -6.73 4.65 -3.36
CA CYS A 97 -6.02 5.45 -2.36
C CYS A 97 -6.49 6.91 -2.32
N ASN A 98 -6.42 7.52 -1.13
CA ASN A 98 -6.76 8.91 -0.89
C ASN A 98 -5.50 9.79 -0.98
N VAL A 99 -5.24 10.34 -2.17
CA VAL A 99 -4.13 11.28 -2.38
C VAL A 99 -4.50 12.70 -1.94
N PRO A 100 -3.54 13.52 -1.44
CA PRO A 100 -2.11 13.25 -1.25
C PRO A 100 -1.76 12.66 0.13
N ALA A 101 -2.74 12.20 0.91
CA ALA A 101 -2.50 11.61 2.23
C ALA A 101 -1.91 10.19 2.15
N GLN A 102 -2.06 9.53 1.01
CA GLN A 102 -1.63 8.16 0.76
C GLN A 102 -0.86 8.03 -0.55
N ILE A 103 -0.04 7.01 -0.65
CA ILE A 103 0.54 6.55 -1.93
C ILE A 103 0.02 5.17 -2.26
N TYR A 104 -0.17 4.91 -3.55
CA TYR A 104 -0.42 3.56 -4.05
C TYR A 104 0.90 2.78 -4.08
N VAL A 105 0.92 1.57 -3.51
CA VAL A 105 2.02 0.61 -3.67
C VAL A 105 1.42 -0.71 -4.13
N GLY A 106 1.72 -1.12 -5.35
CA GLY A 106 1.13 -2.35 -5.88
C GLY A 106 1.69 -2.78 -7.22
N GLY A 107 1.33 -3.99 -7.62
CA GLY A 107 1.77 -4.59 -8.87
C GLY A 107 1.71 -6.11 -8.85
N PHE A 108 2.55 -6.74 -9.66
CA PHE A 108 2.53 -8.19 -9.84
C PHE A 108 3.89 -8.76 -10.25
N TYR A 109 4.05 -10.05 -10.01
CA TYR A 109 5.00 -10.91 -10.70
C TYR A 109 4.22 -12.01 -11.40
N ARG A 110 4.35 -12.15 -12.71
CA ARG A 110 3.61 -13.11 -13.53
C ARG A 110 4.59 -14.01 -14.27
N ARG A 111 4.29 -15.30 -14.36
CA ARG A 111 5.08 -16.31 -15.09
C ARG A 111 4.20 -17.54 -15.36
N SER A 112 4.61 -18.40 -16.29
CA SER A 112 4.07 -19.74 -16.41
C SER A 112 4.36 -20.58 -15.14
N GLY A 113 3.44 -21.49 -14.80
CA GLY A 113 3.53 -22.36 -13.63
C GLY A 113 2.91 -21.77 -12.37
N ASN A 114 3.08 -22.48 -11.25
CA ASN A 114 2.38 -22.21 -9.97
C ASN A 114 3.34 -21.98 -8.77
N GLY A 115 4.65 -21.86 -9.01
CA GLY A 115 5.66 -21.70 -7.96
C GLY A 115 6.59 -20.51 -8.16
N GLY A 116 6.90 -19.81 -7.07
CA GLY A 116 7.84 -18.70 -7.02
C GLY A 116 7.21 -17.41 -6.48
N ALA A 117 8.07 -16.48 -6.09
CA ALA A 117 7.67 -15.16 -5.65
C ALA A 117 8.76 -14.12 -6.00
N ALA A 118 8.34 -12.88 -6.23
CA ALA A 118 9.24 -11.74 -6.24
C ALA A 118 9.32 -11.14 -4.83
N THR A 119 10.41 -10.44 -4.51
CA THR A 119 10.62 -9.82 -3.20
C THR A 119 10.51 -8.32 -3.34
N LEU A 120 9.63 -7.70 -2.53
CA LEU A 120 9.54 -6.25 -2.40
C LEU A 120 10.48 -5.79 -1.29
N THR A 121 11.43 -4.92 -1.64
CA THR A 121 12.34 -4.26 -0.70
C THR A 121 12.11 -2.76 -0.71
N ALA A 122 12.47 -2.11 0.39
CA ALA A 122 12.59 -0.65 0.50
C ALA A 122 14.02 -0.29 0.88
N THR A 123 14.62 0.62 0.12
CA THR A 123 15.89 1.27 0.45
C THR A 123 15.57 2.65 1.03
N VAL A 124 15.94 2.82 2.29
CA VAL A 124 15.56 3.95 3.14
C VAL A 124 16.81 4.78 3.45
N PRO A 125 16.76 6.12 3.26
CA PRO A 125 17.86 6.99 3.64
C PRO A 125 17.96 7.08 5.17
N ALA A 126 19.08 7.59 5.70
CA ALA A 126 19.27 7.70 7.15
C ALA A 126 18.27 8.68 7.80
N ALA A 127 17.93 9.76 7.10
CA ALA A 127 17.11 10.83 7.62
C ALA A 127 16.31 11.53 6.52
N LEU A 128 15.22 12.18 6.94
CA LEU A 128 14.58 13.26 6.20
C LEU A 128 15.37 14.55 6.46
N THR A 129 15.40 15.45 5.48
CA THR A 129 16.13 16.71 5.58
C THR A 129 15.23 17.91 5.25
N ASN A 130 15.55 19.07 5.82
CA ASN A 130 14.92 20.34 5.48
C ASN A 130 15.92 21.31 4.83
N ALA A 131 15.43 22.44 4.33
CA ALA A 131 16.26 23.46 3.68
C ALA A 131 17.25 24.17 4.63
N GLN A 132 17.00 24.10 5.94
CA GLN A 132 17.80 24.72 7.00
C GLN A 132 18.92 23.81 7.53
N GLY A 133 19.08 22.59 6.97
CA GLY A 133 20.09 21.62 7.40
C GLY A 133 19.69 20.77 8.61
N GLY A 134 18.45 20.86 9.07
CA GLY A 134 17.90 19.97 10.08
C GLY A 134 17.61 18.58 9.52
N SER A 135 17.61 17.58 10.39
CA SER A 135 17.30 16.19 10.05
C SER A 135 16.32 15.53 11.03
N ILE A 136 15.51 14.61 10.50
CA ILE A 136 14.67 13.67 11.28
C ILE A 136 15.12 12.27 10.91
N ALA A 137 15.49 11.44 11.88
CA ALA A 137 15.87 10.06 11.62
C ALA A 137 14.70 9.27 11.01
N PHE A 138 14.96 8.48 9.96
CA PHE A 138 13.91 7.71 9.29
C PHE A 138 13.29 6.64 10.20
N SER A 139 13.99 6.25 11.27
CA SER A 139 13.48 5.38 12.33
C SER A 139 12.28 5.96 13.07
N GLN A 140 12.03 7.28 12.98
CA GLN A 140 10.84 7.92 13.53
C GLN A 140 9.64 7.91 12.56
N ILE A 141 9.81 7.32 11.37
CA ILE A 141 8.76 7.24 10.35
C ILE A 141 8.16 5.84 10.34
N SER A 142 6.85 5.79 10.53
CA SER A 142 6.03 4.60 10.34
C SER A 142 5.06 4.79 9.18
N TRP A 143 4.55 3.68 8.65
CA TRP A 143 3.42 3.70 7.72
C TRP A 143 2.33 2.74 8.18
N THR A 144 1.11 3.10 7.82
CA THR A 144 -0.07 2.24 7.88
C THR A 144 -0.43 1.80 6.47
N SER A 145 -1.00 0.61 6.35
CA SER A 145 -1.50 0.07 5.09
C SER A 145 -3.02 -0.01 5.11
N SER A 146 -3.65 0.31 3.99
CA SER A 146 -5.11 0.29 3.82
C SER A 146 -5.49 0.21 2.34
N GLY A 147 -6.77 0.22 2.03
CA GLY A 147 -7.33 0.39 0.70
C GLY A 147 -8.79 0.82 0.82
N ASN A 148 -9.28 1.69 -0.06
CA ASN A 148 -10.68 2.11 -0.01
C ASN A 148 -11.60 0.90 -0.23
N GLY A 149 -12.40 0.54 0.77
CA GLY A 149 -13.29 -0.63 0.70
C GLY A 149 -12.64 -1.96 1.11
N ASP A 150 -11.34 -1.96 1.42
CA ASP A 150 -10.66 -3.13 1.97
C ASP A 150 -10.95 -3.29 3.46
N THR A 151 -11.01 -4.54 3.92
CA THR A 151 -10.91 -4.91 5.33
C THR A 151 -9.88 -6.03 5.52
N GLY A 152 -9.38 -6.23 6.74
CA GLY A 152 -8.42 -7.31 7.03
C GLY A 152 -6.96 -6.99 6.72
N ALA A 153 -6.13 -8.04 6.67
CA ALA A 153 -4.67 -7.90 6.63
C ALA A 153 -4.17 -7.50 5.23
N GLN A 154 -3.54 -6.34 5.15
CA GLN A 154 -3.03 -5.76 3.91
C GLN A 154 -1.88 -6.59 3.30
N PRO A 155 -1.83 -6.75 1.97
CA PRO A 155 -0.81 -7.57 1.35
C PRO A 155 0.61 -7.01 1.55
N ILE A 156 0.74 -5.68 1.56
CA ILE A 156 1.94 -5.01 2.01
C ILE A 156 1.65 -4.50 3.43
N PRO A 157 2.15 -5.17 4.48
CA PRO A 157 1.75 -4.86 5.85
C PRO A 157 2.24 -3.47 6.29
N ALA A 158 1.58 -2.92 7.31
CA ALA A 158 2.04 -1.73 8.01
C ALA A 158 3.41 -1.98 8.68
N GLY A 159 4.18 -0.93 8.93
CA GLY A 159 5.50 -1.09 9.51
C GLY A 159 6.23 0.22 9.82
N THR A 160 7.50 0.07 10.17
CA THR A 160 8.44 1.17 10.44
C THR A 160 9.62 1.08 9.51
N PHE A 161 10.19 2.22 9.12
CA PHE A 161 11.38 2.23 8.30
C PHE A 161 12.65 2.11 9.14
N GLN A 162 13.56 1.25 8.69
CA GLN A 162 14.93 1.19 9.18
C GLN A 162 15.88 1.70 8.09
N PRO A 163 16.88 2.55 8.41
CA PRO A 163 17.88 2.97 7.44
C PRO A 163 18.56 1.79 6.74
N GLY A 164 18.81 1.93 5.44
CA GLY A 164 19.36 0.87 4.59
C GLY A 164 18.28 0.11 3.83
N THR A 165 18.57 -1.13 3.44
CA THR A 165 17.63 -1.96 2.67
C THR A 165 16.91 -2.94 3.59
N GLN A 166 15.58 -2.94 3.55
CA GLN A 166 14.74 -3.87 4.28
C GLN A 166 13.75 -4.59 3.34
N VAL A 167 13.45 -5.84 3.66
CA VAL A 167 12.41 -6.62 2.98
C VAL A 167 11.05 -6.24 3.57
N LEU A 168 10.07 -5.95 2.72
CA LEU A 168 8.72 -5.61 3.15
C LEU A 168 7.78 -6.82 3.05
N THR A 169 7.77 -7.49 1.90
CA THR A 169 6.90 -8.65 1.65
C THR A 169 7.34 -9.38 0.38
N SER A 170 6.66 -10.47 0.05
CA SER A 170 6.81 -11.21 -1.20
C SER A 170 5.57 -11.09 -2.08
N PHE A 171 5.74 -11.16 -3.40
CA PHE A 171 4.68 -11.18 -4.40
C PHE A 171 4.66 -12.57 -5.02
N PRO A 172 3.77 -13.47 -4.56
CA PRO A 172 3.59 -14.77 -5.21
C PRO A 172 3.32 -14.60 -6.70
N ILE A 173 3.80 -15.54 -7.51
CA ILE A 173 3.54 -15.47 -8.94
C ILE A 173 2.04 -15.46 -9.23
N ASN A 174 1.67 -14.82 -10.33
CA ASN A 174 0.31 -14.80 -10.85
C ASN A 174 -0.69 -14.23 -9.82
N THR A 175 -0.22 -13.27 -9.02
CA THR A 175 -1.04 -12.55 -8.03
C THR A 175 -0.76 -11.05 -8.17
N TRP A 176 -1.83 -10.28 -8.29
CA TRP A 176 -1.80 -8.84 -8.10
C TRP A 176 -1.95 -8.53 -6.62
N ARG A 177 -1.14 -7.60 -6.11
CA ARG A 177 -1.21 -7.14 -4.73
C ARG A 177 -1.07 -5.62 -4.71
N GLU A 178 -1.93 -4.94 -3.95
CA GLU A 178 -1.86 -3.50 -3.77
C GLU A 178 -2.26 -3.08 -2.36
N SER A 179 -1.66 -1.98 -1.89
CA SER A 179 -1.98 -1.33 -0.63
C SER A 179 -1.75 0.18 -0.78
N CYS A 180 -2.52 0.97 -0.06
CA CYS A 180 -2.31 2.38 0.15
C CYS A 180 -1.50 2.61 1.43
N HIS A 181 -0.40 3.35 1.33
CA HIS A 181 0.45 3.67 2.48
C HIS A 181 0.23 5.11 2.94
N SER A 182 -0.05 5.28 4.23
CA SER A 182 -0.11 6.59 4.90
C SER A 182 1.01 6.68 5.94
N PHE A 183 1.75 7.79 5.96
CA PHE A 183 2.96 7.91 6.78
C PHE A 183 2.75 8.80 8.00
N ARG A 184 3.48 8.50 9.08
CA ARG A 184 3.48 9.25 10.33
C ARG A 184 4.89 9.45 10.86
N TYR A 185 5.14 10.64 11.38
CA TYR A 185 6.31 10.97 12.15
C TYR A 185 5.97 10.93 13.63
N ALA A 186 6.69 10.15 14.43
CA ALA A 186 6.40 9.97 15.86
C ALA A 186 6.63 11.24 16.71
N ASN A 187 7.45 12.19 16.25
CA ASN A 187 7.76 13.43 16.99
C ASN A 187 8.39 13.22 18.37
N ASP A 188 9.09 12.10 18.59
CA ASP A 188 9.81 11.81 19.85
C ASP A 188 11.11 12.61 20.01
N ALA A 189 11.63 13.20 18.93
CA ALA A 189 12.85 13.98 18.94
C ALA A 189 12.52 15.45 18.76
N VAL A 190 13.14 16.32 19.58
CA VAL A 190 12.96 17.77 19.43
C VAL A 190 13.77 18.25 18.23
N VAL A 191 13.11 18.36 17.08
CA VAL A 191 13.67 18.93 15.84
C VAL A 191 13.10 20.33 15.61
N GLY A 192 13.83 21.19 14.90
CA GLY A 192 13.34 22.53 14.58
C GLY A 192 12.06 22.51 13.73
N ALA A 193 11.29 23.60 13.79
CA ALA A 193 10.11 23.73 12.94
C ALA A 193 10.52 23.83 11.46
N GLY A 194 9.72 23.21 10.58
CA GLY A 194 9.99 23.23 9.15
C GLY A 194 9.42 22.03 8.41
N THR A 195 9.62 22.00 7.10
CA THR A 195 9.22 20.89 6.24
C THR A 195 10.42 20.00 5.99
N TYR A 196 10.31 18.74 6.41
CA TYR A 196 11.31 17.71 6.23
C TYR A 196 10.84 16.74 5.15
N THR A 197 11.73 16.42 4.22
CA THR A 197 11.42 15.60 3.05
C THR A 197 12.34 14.38 3.00
N GLY A 198 11.80 13.26 2.55
CA GLY A 198 12.53 12.02 2.38
C GLY A 198 12.01 11.22 1.19
N ARG A 199 12.90 10.39 0.64
CA ARG A 199 12.59 9.51 -0.49
C ARG A 199 12.99 8.08 -0.15
N VAL A 200 12.00 7.19 -0.10
CA VAL A 200 12.20 5.74 -0.01
C VAL A 200 12.12 5.14 -1.41
N VAL A 201 13.07 4.27 -1.75
CA VAL A 201 13.07 3.58 -3.04
C VAL A 201 12.57 2.15 -2.85
N TYR A 202 11.47 1.81 -3.51
CA TYR A 202 10.92 0.46 -3.48
C TYR A 202 11.38 -0.33 -4.70
N THR A 203 11.79 -1.57 -4.50
CA THR A 203 12.24 -2.46 -5.58
C THR A 203 11.52 -3.79 -5.48
N LEU A 204 10.90 -4.24 -6.57
CA LEU A 204 10.36 -5.58 -6.69
C LEU A 204 11.32 -6.41 -7.56
N SER A 205 11.89 -7.46 -7.00
CA SER A 205 12.88 -8.31 -7.70
C SER A 205 12.38 -9.75 -7.80
N ALA A 206 12.36 -10.30 -9.02
CA ALA A 206 12.05 -11.70 -9.26
C ALA A 206 13.34 -12.54 -9.38
N PRO A 207 13.34 -13.79 -8.89
CA PRO A 207 14.45 -14.72 -9.09
C PRO A 207 14.65 -15.08 -10.56
#